data_AF-A0AAW1PHZ0-F1
#
_entry.id   AF-A0AAW1PHZ0-F1
#
_cell.length_a   1.000
_cell.length_b   1.000
_cell.length_c   1.000
_cell.angle_alpha   90.00
_cell.angle_beta   90.00
_cell.angle_gamma   90.00
#
_symmetry.space_group_name_H-M   'P 1'
#
loop_
_entity.id
_entity.type
_entity.pdbx_description
1 polymer ?
#
loop_
_entity_poly.entity_id
_entity_poly.type
_entity_poly.pdbx_seq_one_letter_code
_entity_poly.pdbx_strand_id
1 'polypeptide(L)'
;MDRQSGEAFWAGEATLNTTYVPYFNAIAVCAPVNVLVNDSTDGTYSISIKADAAASGALNIQHQGGSGIVGLSIETLGDFKTSEVIEVVLSLPPGQFNYAELDYTNSDLVINNTFNATKAEIANNGDGTVLIPRGLDTSLNKVSTTGAGDLLMRGNGSYSELFSAGSGKRYLSGLTGQINVKQDGTGIVAVNPGNGATSIAGVNTGLQALSYTQGNCTVGRDPDIGPAMVGDACTHVPSFTVPAYKIQWTCGIAVKGDFWCAGGGKSGPPNVTQIPCTAAEEELTMFTLDAETEGQ
;
A
#
# COMPACT_ATOMS: atom_id res chain seq x y z
N MET A 1 -34.34 -21.19 26.42
CA MET A 1 -33.22 -21.59 25.53
C MET A 1 -33.75 -21.48 24.11
N ASP A 2 -33.74 -20.26 23.58
CA ASP A 2 -34.19 -19.99 22.22
C ASP A 2 -33.14 -20.47 21.24
N ARG A 3 -33.51 -21.47 20.43
CA ARG A 3 -32.79 -21.84 19.22
C ARG A 3 -33.02 -20.71 18.22
N GLN A 4 -32.05 -19.82 18.05
CA GLN A 4 -32.00 -18.96 16.88
C GLN A 4 -31.98 -19.87 15.65
N SER A 5 -33.06 -19.79 14.88
CA SER A 5 -33.19 -20.39 13.55
C SER A 5 -32.07 -19.86 12.69
N GLY A 6 -31.15 -20.74 12.28
CA GLY A 6 -30.16 -20.45 11.26
C GLY A 6 -30.89 -20.18 9.95
N GLU A 7 -31.09 -18.91 9.63
CA GLU A 7 -31.38 -18.52 8.27
C GLU A 7 -30.17 -18.93 7.44
N ALA A 8 -30.38 -19.91 6.58
CA ALA A 8 -29.45 -20.22 5.51
C ALA A 8 -29.36 -18.96 4.63
N PHE A 9 -28.39 -18.11 4.96
CA PHE A 9 -28.02 -16.98 4.13
C PHE A 9 -27.42 -17.59 2.86
N TRP A 10 -28.21 -17.63 1.79
CA TRP A 10 -27.75 -18.09 0.49
C TRP A 10 -26.69 -17.10 0.01
N ALA A 11 -25.42 -17.41 0.23
CA ALA A 11 -24.32 -16.71 -0.43
C ALA A 11 -24.55 -16.86 -1.94
N GLY A 12 -24.81 -15.74 -2.61
CA GLY A 12 -24.87 -15.72 -4.07
C GLY A 12 -23.49 -16.01 -4.64
N GLU A 13 -23.42 -16.63 -5.81
CA GLU A 13 -22.14 -16.80 -6.50
C GLU A 13 -21.51 -15.43 -6.79
N ALA A 14 -20.18 -15.35 -6.71
CA ALA A 14 -19.47 -14.12 -7.03
C ALA A 14 -19.63 -13.77 -8.52
N THR A 15 -20.06 -12.55 -8.80
CA THR A 15 -20.22 -12.03 -10.16
C THR A 15 -19.18 -10.96 -10.45
N LEU A 16 -18.57 -11.02 -11.64
CA LEU A 16 -17.67 -9.97 -12.13
C LEU A 16 -18.49 -8.84 -12.78
N ASN A 17 -18.35 -7.63 -12.27
CA ASN A 17 -18.91 -6.42 -12.85
C ASN A 17 -17.80 -5.42 -13.17
N THR A 18 -17.72 -4.98 -14.42
CA THR A 18 -16.77 -3.95 -14.87
C THR A 18 -17.51 -2.68 -15.25
N THR A 19 -17.14 -1.58 -14.62
CA THR A 19 -17.68 -0.24 -14.88
C THR A 19 -16.60 0.66 -15.43
N TYR A 20 -16.86 1.32 -16.56
CA TYR A 20 -16.01 2.38 -17.08
C TYR A 20 -16.33 3.69 -16.35
N VAL A 21 -15.28 4.40 -15.93
CA VAL A 21 -15.41 5.60 -15.12
C VAL A 21 -14.73 6.79 -15.80
N PRO A 22 -15.04 8.02 -15.40
CA PRO A 22 -14.26 9.19 -15.79
C PRO A 22 -12.79 9.06 -15.35
N TYR A 23 -11.94 9.94 -15.89
CA TYR A 23 -10.55 10.09 -15.50
C TYR A 23 -10.36 10.06 -13.98
N PHE A 24 -9.37 9.32 -13.51
CA PHE A 24 -8.85 9.40 -12.15
C PHE A 24 -7.33 9.18 -12.16
N ASN A 25 -6.63 9.82 -11.22
CA ASN A 25 -5.18 9.70 -11.04
C ASN A 25 -4.79 9.44 -9.58
N ALA A 26 -5.78 9.24 -8.72
CA ALA A 26 -5.58 9.06 -7.30
C ALA A 26 -6.54 7.99 -6.76
N ILE A 27 -6.11 7.29 -5.70
CA ILE A 27 -7.00 6.40 -4.94
C ILE A 27 -6.78 6.56 -3.44
N ALA A 28 -7.84 6.35 -2.68
CA ALA A 28 -7.80 6.12 -1.24
C ALA A 28 -8.58 4.83 -0.94
N VAL A 29 -7.94 3.89 -0.25
CA VAL A 29 -8.51 2.59 0.10
C VAL A 29 -8.69 2.55 1.62
N CYS A 30 -9.95 2.49 2.05
CA CYS A 30 -10.32 2.45 3.46
C CYS A 30 -11.15 1.21 3.77
N ALA A 31 -11.74 0.59 2.74
CA ALA A 31 -12.40 -0.70 2.84
C ALA A 31 -11.42 -1.82 3.26
N PRO A 32 -11.89 -2.82 4.04
CA PRO A 32 -11.15 -4.03 4.40
C PRO A 32 -11.11 -5.06 3.26
N VAL A 33 -10.88 -4.59 2.02
CA VAL A 33 -10.70 -5.42 0.83
C VAL A 33 -9.41 -5.06 0.11
N ASN A 34 -8.75 -6.07 -0.44
CA ASN A 34 -7.50 -5.93 -1.17
C ASN A 34 -7.76 -5.38 -2.58
N VAL A 35 -6.88 -4.49 -3.03
CA VAL A 35 -7.06 -3.71 -4.26
C VAL A 35 -5.83 -3.85 -5.15
N LEU A 36 -6.07 -4.10 -6.45
CA LEU A 36 -5.04 -4.09 -7.48
C LEU A 36 -5.27 -2.91 -8.43
N VAL A 37 -4.22 -2.16 -8.73
CA VAL A 37 -4.19 -1.12 -9.76
C VAL A 37 -3.30 -1.60 -10.91
N ASN A 38 -3.85 -1.68 -12.12
CA ASN A 38 -3.15 -2.14 -13.32
C ASN A 38 -3.11 -1.06 -14.41
N ASP A 39 -2.15 -1.18 -15.33
CA ASP A 39 -2.23 -0.48 -16.62
C ASP A 39 -3.44 -0.97 -17.42
N SER A 40 -4.21 -0.03 -17.98
CA SER A 40 -5.22 -0.38 -18.97
C SER A 40 -4.56 -0.64 -20.33
N THR A 41 -4.98 -1.72 -20.98
CA THR A 41 -4.45 -2.11 -22.30
C THR A 41 -5.12 -1.37 -23.46
N ASP A 42 -6.29 -0.77 -23.21
CA ASP A 42 -7.12 -0.07 -24.18
C ASP A 42 -7.15 1.45 -23.96
N GLY A 43 -6.39 1.96 -23.00
CA GLY A 43 -6.34 3.38 -22.64
C GLY A 43 -7.59 3.88 -21.92
N THR A 44 -8.44 3.00 -21.41
CA THR A 44 -9.64 3.38 -20.64
C THR A 44 -9.38 3.44 -19.14
N TYR A 45 -10.32 4.03 -18.40
CA TYR A 45 -10.39 4.01 -16.95
C TYR A 45 -11.54 3.09 -16.53
N SER A 46 -11.28 2.07 -15.74
CA SER A 46 -12.30 1.11 -15.33
C SER A 46 -12.07 0.56 -13.92
N ILE A 47 -13.18 0.08 -13.35
CA ILE A 47 -13.27 -0.56 -12.05
C ILE A 47 -13.92 -1.91 -12.29
N SER A 48 -13.24 -3.00 -11.92
CA SER A 48 -13.77 -4.35 -11.98
C SER A 48 -13.90 -4.89 -10.56
N ILE A 49 -15.10 -5.33 -10.20
CA ILE A 49 -15.41 -5.92 -8.90
C ILE A 49 -15.95 -7.32 -9.14
N LYS A 50 -15.29 -8.33 -8.57
CA LYS A 50 -15.83 -9.69 -8.48
C LYS A 50 -16.16 -9.98 -7.04
N ALA A 51 -17.44 -10.09 -6.73
CA ALA A 51 -17.94 -10.33 -5.37
C ALA A 51 -19.36 -10.89 -5.44
N ASP A 52 -19.84 -11.47 -4.34
CA ASP A 52 -21.27 -11.76 -4.18
C ASP A 52 -22.10 -10.48 -3.99
N ALA A 53 -23.43 -10.62 -4.01
CA ALA A 53 -24.34 -9.47 -3.89
C ALA A 53 -24.22 -8.73 -2.54
N ALA A 54 -23.85 -9.42 -1.45
CA ALA A 54 -23.73 -8.81 -0.14
C ALA A 54 -22.49 -7.91 -0.07
N ALA A 55 -21.33 -8.42 -0.48
CA ALA A 55 -20.11 -7.65 -0.54
C ALA A 55 -20.19 -6.54 -1.61
N SER A 56 -20.70 -6.84 -2.81
CA SER A 56 -20.87 -5.82 -3.86
C SER A 56 -21.84 -4.70 -3.47
N GLY A 57 -22.87 -4.99 -2.67
CA GLY A 57 -23.82 -4.00 -2.19
C GLY A 57 -23.27 -3.11 -1.07
N ALA A 58 -22.29 -3.62 -0.31
CA ALA A 58 -21.64 -2.88 0.78
C ALA A 58 -20.45 -2.04 0.29
N LEU A 59 -19.76 -2.45 -0.78
CA LEU A 59 -18.67 -1.68 -1.39
C LEU A 59 -19.20 -0.38 -1.99
N ASN A 60 -18.66 0.73 -1.51
CA ASN A 60 -18.98 2.07 -1.96
C ASN A 60 -17.72 2.67 -2.60
N ILE A 61 -17.76 2.86 -3.92
CA ILE A 61 -16.66 3.48 -4.65
C ILE A 61 -17.12 4.85 -5.14
N GLN A 62 -16.51 5.91 -4.61
CA GLN A 62 -16.88 7.28 -4.93
C GLN A 62 -15.79 7.96 -5.72
N HIS A 63 -16.21 8.71 -6.73
CA HIS A 63 -15.34 9.61 -7.46
C HIS A 63 -15.26 10.93 -6.68
N GLN A 64 -14.06 11.32 -6.29
CA GLN A 64 -13.78 12.51 -5.50
C GLN A 64 -12.83 13.43 -6.27
N GLY A 65 -12.95 14.75 -6.11
CA GLY A 65 -11.90 15.67 -6.56
C GLY A 65 -12.38 16.92 -7.29
N GLY A 66 -11.39 17.71 -7.70
CA GLY A 66 -11.50 19.00 -8.38
C GLY A 66 -10.35 19.18 -9.39
N SER A 67 -9.99 20.42 -9.74
CA SER A 67 -8.89 20.67 -10.68
C SER A 67 -7.52 20.24 -10.11
N GLY A 68 -7.02 19.06 -10.49
CA GLY A 68 -5.62 18.63 -10.32
C GLY A 68 -5.46 17.20 -9.77
N ILE A 69 -6.23 16.85 -8.75
CA ILE A 69 -6.33 15.48 -8.22
C ILE A 69 -7.78 15.04 -8.37
N VAL A 70 -7.97 13.95 -9.10
CA VAL A 70 -9.26 13.32 -9.32
C VAL A 70 -9.12 11.88 -8.83
N GLY A 71 -9.70 11.61 -7.67
CA GLY A 71 -9.50 10.39 -6.92
C GLY A 71 -10.70 9.45 -6.93
N LEU A 72 -10.44 8.19 -6.62
CA LEU A 72 -11.46 7.24 -6.19
C LEU A 72 -11.27 6.95 -4.70
N SER A 73 -12.34 6.97 -3.91
CA SER A 73 -12.33 6.40 -2.56
C SER A 73 -13.02 5.04 -2.58
N ILE A 74 -12.43 4.04 -1.94
CA ILE A 74 -13.00 2.70 -1.78
C ILE A 74 -13.34 2.50 -0.32
N GLU A 75 -14.63 2.37 -0.05
CA GLU A 75 -15.24 2.38 1.27
C GLU A 75 -16.18 1.17 1.42
N THR A 76 -16.58 0.86 2.65
CA THR A 76 -17.67 -0.09 2.90
C THR A 76 -18.73 0.55 3.77
N LEU A 77 -20.00 0.42 3.37
CA LEU A 77 -21.15 0.96 4.09
C LEU A 77 -21.99 -0.17 4.67
N GLY A 78 -22.15 -0.15 5.98
CA GLY A 78 -22.91 -1.13 6.74
C GLY A 78 -22.21 -2.46 6.92
N ASP A 79 -22.88 -3.31 7.69
CA ASP A 79 -22.43 -4.67 7.96
C ASP A 79 -22.62 -5.54 6.72
N PHE A 80 -21.63 -6.38 6.40
CA PHE A 80 -21.80 -7.43 5.42
C PHE A 80 -21.00 -8.67 5.78
N LYS A 81 -21.37 -9.79 5.18
CA LYS A 81 -20.71 -11.07 5.36
C LYS A 81 -20.71 -11.82 4.04
N THR A 82 -19.55 -12.35 3.67
CA THR A 82 -19.40 -13.21 2.49
C THR A 82 -18.45 -14.37 2.80
N SER A 83 -18.68 -15.52 2.19
CA SER A 83 -17.71 -16.62 2.10
C SER A 83 -16.93 -16.60 0.80
N GLU A 84 -17.35 -15.77 -0.15
CA GLU A 84 -16.80 -15.70 -1.49
C GLU A 84 -15.56 -14.79 -1.55
N VAL A 85 -14.84 -14.89 -2.66
CA VAL A 85 -13.74 -14.00 -2.98
C VAL A 85 -14.28 -12.62 -3.35
N ILE A 86 -13.59 -11.58 -2.89
CA ILE A 86 -13.76 -10.19 -3.29
C ILE A 86 -12.49 -9.76 -4.03
N GLU A 87 -12.62 -9.49 -5.33
CA GLU A 87 -11.55 -8.96 -6.17
C GLU A 87 -11.92 -7.54 -6.59
N VAL A 88 -11.03 -6.58 -6.31
CA VAL A 88 -11.19 -5.18 -6.74
C VAL A 88 -9.98 -4.80 -7.60
N VAL A 89 -10.23 -4.61 -8.89
CA VAL A 89 -9.21 -4.23 -9.87
C VAL A 89 -9.55 -2.87 -10.46
N LEU A 90 -8.64 -1.93 -10.32
CA LEU A 90 -8.69 -0.62 -10.98
C LEU A 90 -7.75 -0.65 -12.18
N SER A 91 -8.20 -0.15 -13.33
CA SER A 91 -7.36 -0.01 -14.52
C SER A 91 -7.37 1.42 -15.02
N LEU A 92 -6.19 1.93 -15.36
CA LEU A 92 -6.00 3.26 -15.93
C LEU A 92 -4.80 3.30 -16.88
N PRO A 93 -4.73 4.26 -17.82
CA PRO A 93 -3.61 4.32 -18.76
C PRO A 93 -2.27 4.46 -18.03
N PRO A 94 -1.19 3.87 -18.56
CA PRO A 94 0.14 3.98 -17.97
C PRO A 94 0.58 5.43 -17.85
N GLY A 95 1.20 5.77 -16.72
CA GLY A 95 1.82 7.08 -16.50
C GLY A 95 0.85 8.16 -16.05
N GLN A 96 -0.39 7.78 -15.72
CA GLN A 96 -1.43 8.70 -15.25
C GLN A 96 -1.58 8.71 -13.72
N PHE A 97 -1.03 7.71 -13.03
CA PHE A 97 -1.21 7.55 -11.60
C PHE A 97 -0.30 8.48 -10.79
N ASN A 98 -0.86 9.18 -9.80
CA ASN A 98 -0.16 10.20 -9.03
C ASN A 98 -0.18 9.94 -7.53
N TYR A 99 -1.30 9.43 -7.00
CA TYR A 99 -1.54 9.36 -5.56
C TYR A 99 -2.16 8.03 -5.16
N ALA A 100 -1.67 7.44 -4.09
CA ALA A 100 -2.30 6.28 -3.48
C ALA A 100 -2.26 6.39 -1.97
N GLU A 101 -3.38 6.07 -1.33
CA GLU A 101 -3.50 6.03 0.12
C GLU A 101 -4.19 4.74 0.55
N LEU A 102 -3.63 4.11 1.58
CA LEU A 102 -4.23 3.02 2.31
C LEU A 102 -4.44 3.50 3.75
N ASP A 103 -5.70 3.59 4.20
CA ASP A 103 -6.05 4.28 5.43
C ASP A 103 -6.92 3.43 6.37
N TYR A 104 -6.52 3.37 7.64
CA TYR A 104 -7.21 2.67 8.74
C TYR A 104 -7.77 1.27 8.42
N THR A 105 -7.10 0.53 7.54
CA THR A 105 -7.52 -0.81 7.12
C THR A 105 -6.35 -1.78 7.12
N ASN A 106 -6.63 -3.07 7.25
CA ASN A 106 -5.65 -4.16 7.14
C ASN A 106 -5.57 -4.75 5.72
N SER A 107 -6.11 -4.04 4.73
CA SER A 107 -6.10 -4.44 3.31
C SER A 107 -4.75 -4.22 2.64
N ASP A 108 -4.50 -4.99 1.61
CA ASP A 108 -3.37 -4.76 0.71
C ASP A 108 -3.75 -3.90 -0.48
N LEU A 109 -2.80 -3.05 -0.89
CA LEU A 109 -2.88 -2.25 -2.09
C LEU A 109 -1.68 -2.55 -2.98
N VAL A 110 -1.93 -3.14 -4.14
CA VAL A 110 -0.89 -3.42 -5.15
C VAL A 110 -1.06 -2.45 -6.31
N ILE A 111 0.01 -1.71 -6.61
CA ILE A 111 0.05 -0.75 -7.71
C ILE A 111 1.01 -1.27 -8.77
N ASN A 112 0.44 -2.01 -9.71
CA ASN A 112 1.10 -2.55 -10.90
C ASN A 112 0.87 -1.63 -12.14
N ASN A 113 0.77 -0.32 -11.88
CA ASN A 113 0.65 0.73 -12.87
C ASN A 113 1.90 1.63 -12.83
N THR A 114 2.25 2.28 -13.94
CA THR A 114 3.34 3.28 -13.94
C THR A 114 2.85 4.66 -13.53
N PHE A 115 3.61 5.34 -12.68
CA PHE A 115 3.27 6.67 -12.19
C PHE A 115 3.57 7.77 -13.21
N ASN A 116 2.96 8.94 -13.00
CA ASN A 116 3.30 10.16 -13.72
C ASN A 116 4.75 10.57 -13.44
N ALA A 117 5.49 10.87 -14.50
CA ALA A 117 6.91 11.21 -14.44
C ALA A 117 7.25 12.40 -13.53
N THR A 118 6.30 13.27 -13.19
CA THR A 118 6.56 14.45 -12.36
C THR A 118 6.53 14.10 -10.88
N LYS A 119 5.49 13.41 -10.42
CA LYS A 119 5.21 13.27 -8.99
C LYS A 119 4.45 11.99 -8.70
N ALA A 120 4.92 11.25 -7.69
CA ALA A 120 4.18 10.18 -7.04
C ALA A 120 4.06 10.48 -5.54
N GLU A 121 2.88 10.23 -4.98
CA GLU A 121 2.62 10.34 -3.54
C GLU A 121 1.96 9.06 -3.04
N ILE A 122 2.55 8.44 -2.01
CA ILE A 122 2.08 7.20 -1.41
C ILE A 122 1.91 7.42 0.08
N ALA A 123 0.74 7.08 0.61
CA ALA A 123 0.44 7.07 2.03
C ALA A 123 0.02 5.66 2.48
N ASN A 124 0.68 5.11 3.51
CA ASN A 124 0.21 3.93 4.22
C ASN A 124 -0.03 4.28 5.70
N ASN A 125 -1.29 4.59 6.00
CA ASN A 125 -1.78 4.87 7.35
C ASN A 125 -2.51 3.66 7.95
N GLY A 126 -2.65 2.57 7.19
CA GLY A 126 -3.27 1.32 7.61
C GLY A 126 -2.27 0.29 8.14
N ASP A 127 -2.80 -0.91 8.40
CA ASP A 127 -2.08 -2.07 8.90
C ASP A 127 -1.77 -3.11 7.82
N GLY A 128 -2.28 -2.92 6.60
CA GLY A 128 -2.02 -3.77 5.45
C GLY A 128 -0.86 -3.28 4.57
N THR A 129 -0.54 -4.03 3.52
CA THR A 129 0.67 -3.78 2.73
C THR A 129 0.40 -2.90 1.52
N VAL A 130 1.28 -1.93 1.27
CA VAL A 130 1.34 -1.24 -0.03
C VAL A 130 2.51 -1.78 -0.85
N LEU A 131 2.22 -2.18 -2.09
CA LEU A 131 3.16 -2.85 -2.99
C LEU A 131 3.26 -2.13 -4.33
N ILE A 132 4.47 -1.78 -4.76
CA ILE A 132 4.70 -1.04 -6.02
C ILE A 132 5.78 -1.74 -6.86
N PRO A 133 5.44 -2.85 -7.55
CA PRO A 133 6.40 -3.68 -8.30
C PRO A 133 7.14 -2.93 -9.42
N ARG A 134 6.39 -2.12 -10.17
CA ARG A 134 6.90 -1.45 -11.38
C ARG A 134 7.60 -0.14 -11.08
N GLY A 135 7.48 0.31 -9.83
CA GLY A 135 8.23 1.40 -9.24
C GLY A 135 7.72 2.80 -9.51
N LEU A 136 8.32 3.74 -8.79
CA LEU A 136 8.08 5.19 -8.84
C LEU A 136 9.16 5.88 -9.68
N ASP A 137 9.02 5.81 -11.00
CA ASP A 137 9.92 6.47 -11.96
C ASP A 137 9.52 7.93 -12.16
N THR A 138 9.57 8.72 -11.08
CA THR A 138 9.13 10.13 -11.08
C THR A 138 10.19 11.07 -10.55
N SER A 139 10.12 12.35 -10.90
CA SER A 139 11.09 13.35 -10.42
C SER A 139 11.01 13.59 -8.91
N LEU A 140 9.81 13.45 -8.33
CA LEU A 140 9.51 13.64 -6.91
C LEU A 140 8.62 12.51 -6.41
N ASN A 141 9.19 11.62 -5.60
CA ASN A 141 8.45 10.63 -4.86
C ASN A 141 8.22 11.12 -3.43
N LYS A 142 6.98 11.11 -2.94
CA LYS A 142 6.68 11.30 -1.52
C LYS A 142 6.04 10.06 -0.97
N VAL A 143 6.54 9.62 0.16
CA VAL A 143 6.11 8.39 0.80
C VAL A 143 5.90 8.70 2.27
N SER A 144 4.71 8.46 2.78
CA SER A 144 4.34 8.64 4.17
C SER A 144 3.80 7.34 4.72
N THR A 145 4.32 6.88 5.85
CA THR A 145 3.82 5.68 6.51
C THR A 145 3.65 5.92 8.00
N THR A 146 2.43 5.81 8.50
CA THR A 146 2.11 6.04 9.93
C THR A 146 1.50 4.81 10.59
N GLY A 147 0.92 3.89 9.81
CA GLY A 147 0.33 2.65 10.32
C GLY A 147 1.33 1.50 10.51
N ALA A 148 0.83 0.34 10.94
CA ALA A 148 1.66 -0.85 11.15
C ALA A 148 1.94 -1.63 9.86
N GLY A 149 1.27 -1.28 8.77
CA GLY A 149 1.35 -1.98 7.49
C GLY A 149 2.69 -1.80 6.80
N ASP A 150 3.08 -2.79 5.99
CA ASP A 150 4.36 -2.77 5.27
C ASP A 150 4.27 -1.91 4.00
N LEU A 151 5.41 -1.42 3.53
CA LEU A 151 5.55 -0.76 2.24
C LEU A 151 6.73 -1.36 1.49
N LEU A 152 6.47 -1.85 0.28
CA LEU A 152 7.48 -2.39 -0.61
C LEU A 152 7.39 -1.65 -1.94
N MET A 153 8.43 -0.91 -2.29
CA MET A 153 8.43 -0.08 -3.50
C MET A 153 9.75 -0.17 -4.26
N ARG A 154 9.63 -0.05 -5.59
CA ARG A 154 10.76 0.14 -6.50
C ARG A 154 10.69 1.53 -7.12
N GLY A 155 11.68 1.90 -7.93
CA GLY A 155 11.62 3.07 -8.81
C GLY A 155 12.98 3.69 -9.03
N ASN A 156 13.09 4.58 -10.00
CA ASN A 156 14.32 5.30 -10.34
C ASN A 156 14.13 6.82 -10.18
N GLY A 157 13.32 7.24 -9.22
CA GLY A 157 13.06 8.66 -9.01
C GLY A 157 14.28 9.41 -8.51
N SER A 158 14.47 10.65 -8.99
CA SER A 158 15.65 11.47 -8.71
C SER A 158 15.68 12.11 -7.32
N TYR A 159 14.49 12.32 -6.74
CA TYR A 159 14.34 12.86 -5.41
C TYR A 159 13.17 12.16 -4.72
N SER A 160 13.42 11.60 -3.54
CA SER A 160 12.42 10.87 -2.75
C SER A 160 12.37 11.38 -1.32
N GLU A 161 11.18 11.71 -0.84
CA GLU A 161 10.89 12.04 0.56
C GLU A 161 10.21 10.85 1.20
N LEU A 162 10.81 10.30 2.26
CA LEU A 162 10.26 9.20 3.03
C LEU A 162 10.01 9.67 4.46
N PHE A 163 8.75 9.65 4.87
CA PHE A 163 8.32 9.80 6.25
C PHE A 163 7.82 8.44 6.78
N SER A 164 8.40 7.98 7.89
CA SER A 164 8.05 6.70 8.51
C SER A 164 7.89 6.83 10.02
N ALA A 165 6.65 6.99 10.50
CA ALA A 165 6.30 7.05 11.92
C ALA A 165 5.67 5.76 12.47
N GLY A 166 5.31 4.82 11.58
CA GLY A 166 4.66 3.56 11.96
C GLY A 166 5.61 2.45 12.44
N SER A 167 5.06 1.25 12.65
CA SER A 167 5.78 0.09 13.19
C SER A 167 6.12 -1.00 12.17
N GLY A 168 5.60 -0.94 10.95
CA GLY A 168 5.89 -1.96 9.93
C GLY A 168 7.26 -1.77 9.25
N LYS A 169 7.45 -2.42 8.11
CA LYS A 169 8.70 -2.47 7.35
C LYS A 169 8.57 -1.73 6.02
N ARG A 170 9.62 -0.99 5.66
CA ARG A 170 9.70 -0.11 4.48
C ARG A 170 10.89 -0.59 3.67
N TYR A 171 10.62 -1.20 2.52
CA TYR A 171 11.63 -1.68 1.60
C TYR A 171 11.59 -0.83 0.34
N LEU A 172 12.65 -0.06 0.12
CA LEU A 172 12.79 0.83 -1.02
C LEU A 172 13.93 0.33 -1.89
N SER A 173 13.72 0.15 -3.19
CA SER A 173 14.77 -0.32 -4.09
C SER A 173 14.84 0.47 -5.40
N GLY A 174 16.05 0.64 -5.93
CA GLY A 174 16.31 1.23 -7.24
C GLY A 174 16.38 2.75 -7.26
N LEU A 175 15.96 3.44 -6.18
CA LEU A 175 15.90 4.90 -6.14
C LEU A 175 17.29 5.51 -6.38
N THR A 176 17.34 6.59 -7.16
CA THR A 176 18.59 7.29 -7.50
C THR A 176 18.57 8.74 -7.03
N GLY A 177 19.70 9.44 -7.13
CA GLY A 177 19.78 10.85 -6.74
C GLY A 177 19.75 11.03 -5.22
N GLN A 178 18.73 11.72 -4.69
CA GLN A 178 18.62 12.04 -3.26
C GLN A 178 17.40 11.39 -2.61
N ILE A 179 17.62 10.70 -1.49
CA ILE A 179 16.59 10.12 -0.65
C ILE A 179 16.65 10.85 0.69
N ASN A 180 15.61 11.62 1.01
CA ASN A 180 15.47 12.30 2.28
C ASN A 180 14.54 11.49 3.19
N VAL A 181 15.06 10.97 4.30
CA VAL A 181 14.35 10.08 5.21
C VAL A 181 14.12 10.79 6.55
N LYS A 182 12.87 10.80 6.98
CA LYS A 182 12.46 11.08 8.35
C LYS A 182 11.84 9.83 8.95
N GLN A 183 12.59 9.13 9.79
CA GLN A 183 12.14 7.92 10.47
C GLN A 183 11.85 8.24 11.93
N ASP A 184 10.57 8.23 12.32
CA ASP A 184 10.12 8.49 13.68
C ASP A 184 9.54 7.25 14.39
N GLY A 185 9.26 6.20 13.62
CA GLY A 185 8.61 4.99 14.12
C GLY A 185 9.55 3.94 14.69
N THR A 186 8.95 2.84 15.14
CA THR A 186 9.67 1.63 15.58
C THR A 186 9.95 0.65 14.44
N GLY A 187 9.38 0.92 13.27
CA GLY A 187 9.52 0.12 12.07
C GLY A 187 10.92 0.07 11.49
N ILE A 188 11.08 -0.79 10.49
CA ILE A 188 12.33 -0.97 9.74
C ILE A 188 12.27 -0.12 8.47
N VAL A 189 13.35 0.61 8.19
CA VAL A 189 13.58 1.24 6.88
C VAL A 189 14.82 0.62 6.25
N ALA A 190 14.64 -0.03 5.11
CA ALA A 190 15.70 -0.66 4.34
C ALA A 190 15.71 -0.10 2.91
N VAL A 191 16.84 0.46 2.51
CA VAL A 191 17.02 1.14 1.22
C VAL A 191 18.08 0.42 0.40
N ASN A 192 17.73 -0.03 -0.79
CA ASN A 192 18.66 -0.56 -1.78
C ASN A 192 18.74 0.43 -2.94
N PRO A 193 19.59 1.47 -2.88
CA PRO A 193 19.64 2.47 -3.96
C PRO A 193 19.94 1.86 -5.31
N GLY A 194 19.64 2.58 -6.39
CA GLY A 194 19.92 2.12 -7.76
C GLY A 194 21.40 2.15 -8.12
N ASN A 195 22.22 2.93 -7.41
CA ASN A 195 23.67 3.02 -7.62
C ASN A 195 24.41 3.58 -6.40
N GLY A 196 25.74 3.44 -6.39
CA GLY A 196 26.62 3.97 -5.36
C GLY A 196 26.75 5.50 -5.27
N ALA A 197 26.18 6.26 -6.21
CA ALA A 197 26.18 7.73 -6.17
C ALA A 197 24.97 8.32 -5.43
N THR A 198 24.01 7.47 -5.01
CA THR A 198 22.79 7.91 -4.34
C THR A 198 23.10 8.45 -2.94
N SER A 199 22.54 9.61 -2.61
CA SER A 199 22.65 10.25 -1.30
C SER A 199 21.42 9.94 -0.45
N ILE A 200 21.62 9.38 0.75
CA ILE A 200 20.58 9.11 1.74
C ILE A 200 20.81 10.06 2.92
N ALA A 201 19.93 11.03 3.10
CA ALA A 201 20.05 12.06 4.13
C ALA A 201 18.76 12.15 4.96
N GLY A 202 18.78 12.93 6.04
CA GLY A 202 17.60 13.22 6.85
C GLY A 202 17.83 12.96 8.33
N VAL A 203 16.77 12.60 9.05
CA VAL A 203 16.77 12.45 10.52
C VAL A 203 16.09 11.14 10.91
N ASN A 204 16.71 10.42 11.84
CA ASN A 204 16.17 9.22 12.45
C ASN A 204 15.92 9.49 13.94
N THR A 205 14.65 9.62 14.31
CA THR A 205 14.17 9.63 15.69
C THR A 205 13.68 8.25 16.17
N GLY A 206 13.61 7.28 15.26
CA GLY A 206 13.16 5.92 15.51
C GLY A 206 14.19 5.04 16.23
N LEU A 207 13.70 3.89 16.71
CA LEU A 207 14.52 2.93 17.48
C LEU A 207 15.58 2.23 16.62
N GLN A 208 15.26 1.96 15.36
CA GLN A 208 16.09 1.16 14.45
C GLN A 208 16.94 2.06 13.56
N ALA A 209 18.18 1.67 13.29
CA ALA A 209 18.98 2.31 12.24
C ALA A 209 18.39 2.01 10.86
N LEU A 210 18.51 2.96 9.93
CA LEU A 210 18.19 2.75 8.53
C LEU A 210 19.24 1.81 7.92
N SER A 211 18.77 0.72 7.33
CA SER A 211 19.66 -0.23 6.64
C SER A 211 19.83 0.18 5.17
N TYR A 212 21.05 0.15 4.66
CA TYR A 212 21.32 0.46 3.24
C TYR A 212 22.40 -0.43 2.63
N THR A 213 22.29 -0.73 1.33
CA THR A 213 23.22 -1.63 0.62
C THR A 213 24.35 -0.91 -0.13
N GLN A 214 24.10 0.33 -0.57
CA GLN A 214 25.07 1.14 -1.30
C GLN A 214 24.70 2.63 -1.23
N GLY A 215 25.55 3.50 -1.77
CA GLY A 215 25.37 4.95 -1.69
C GLY A 215 26.05 5.56 -0.46
N ASN A 216 25.71 6.82 -0.19
CA ASN A 216 26.25 7.56 0.96
C ASN A 216 25.12 7.89 1.94
N CYS A 217 25.18 7.37 3.16
CA CYS A 217 24.18 7.62 4.20
C CYS A 217 24.69 8.63 5.23
N THR A 218 24.05 9.80 5.27
CA THR A 218 24.31 10.89 6.21
C THR A 218 23.10 11.21 7.08
N VAL A 219 22.19 10.24 7.27
CA VAL A 219 21.06 10.39 8.18
C VAL A 219 21.61 10.65 9.58
N GLY A 220 21.15 11.72 10.23
CA GLY A 220 21.51 12.03 11.60
C GLY A 220 20.58 11.35 12.59
N ARG A 221 21.08 11.02 13.79
CA ARG A 221 20.18 10.84 14.94
C ARG A 221 19.76 12.22 15.43
N ASP A 222 18.51 12.34 15.82
CA ASP A 222 18.02 13.56 16.45
C ASP A 222 18.68 13.70 17.85
N PRO A 223 19.41 14.81 18.10
CA PRO A 223 20.08 15.04 19.38
C PRO A 223 19.10 15.17 20.56
N ASP A 224 17.82 15.50 20.31
CA ASP A 224 16.84 15.78 21.36
C ASP A 224 16.24 14.51 22.00
N ILE A 225 16.55 13.31 21.48
CA ILE A 225 16.04 12.02 22.00
C ILE A 225 16.82 11.55 23.22
N GLY A 226 17.84 12.29 23.62
CA GLY A 226 18.63 12.03 24.81
C GLY A 226 19.63 10.89 24.64
N PRO A 227 20.43 10.61 25.69
CA PRO A 227 21.63 9.76 25.61
C PRO A 227 21.34 8.26 25.41
N ALA A 228 20.07 7.86 25.28
CA ALA A 228 19.66 6.45 25.27
C ALA A 228 19.82 5.77 23.90
N MET A 229 19.96 6.52 22.81
CA MET A 229 20.18 5.97 21.47
C MET A 229 21.66 5.93 21.11
N VAL A 230 22.35 4.89 21.59
CA VAL A 230 23.75 4.63 21.26
C VAL A 230 23.82 3.91 19.90
N GLY A 231 24.56 4.48 18.95
CA GLY A 231 24.84 3.87 17.64
C GLY A 231 24.56 4.81 16.47
N ASP A 232 25.00 4.42 15.27
CA ASP A 232 24.78 5.21 14.06
C ASP A 232 23.31 5.15 13.61
N ALA A 233 22.81 6.23 12.97
CA ALA A 233 21.47 6.25 12.37
C ALA A 233 21.39 5.43 11.07
N CYS A 234 22.55 5.11 10.49
CA CYS A 234 22.72 4.34 9.27
C CYS A 234 23.45 3.02 9.58
N THR A 235 23.06 1.92 8.94
CA THR A 235 23.77 0.64 8.99
C THR A 235 23.95 0.13 7.56
N HIS A 236 25.21 0.04 7.12
CA HIS A 236 25.54 -0.56 5.84
C HIS A 236 25.44 -2.08 5.94
N VAL A 237 24.74 -2.71 5.01
CA VAL A 237 24.57 -4.17 4.94
C VAL A 237 24.89 -4.64 3.51
N PRO A 238 25.50 -5.83 3.32
CA PRO A 238 25.81 -6.32 1.98
C PRO A 238 24.55 -6.59 1.15
N SER A 239 23.48 -7.01 1.82
CA SER A 239 22.16 -7.28 1.25
C SER A 239 21.13 -7.30 2.36
N PHE A 240 19.86 -7.14 2.01
CA PHE A 240 18.73 -7.51 2.87
C PHE A 240 17.70 -8.26 2.03
N THR A 241 17.04 -9.24 2.65
CA THR A 241 15.97 -9.99 1.99
C THR A 241 14.68 -9.19 2.05
N VAL A 242 14.16 -8.81 0.89
CA VAL A 242 12.79 -8.32 0.80
C VAL A 242 11.85 -9.52 0.75
N PRO A 243 10.82 -9.57 1.60
CA PRO A 243 9.85 -10.65 1.55
C PRO A 243 9.25 -10.76 0.15
N ALA A 244 9.17 -11.98 -0.38
CA ALA A 244 8.34 -12.23 -1.55
C ALA A 244 6.89 -11.91 -1.16
N TYR A 245 6.25 -11.02 -1.90
CA TYR A 245 4.87 -10.65 -1.68
C TYR A 245 3.99 -11.31 -2.72
N LYS A 246 2.91 -11.95 -2.28
CA LYS A 246 1.82 -12.43 -3.13
C LYS A 246 0.56 -11.70 -2.71
N ILE A 247 -0.13 -11.08 -3.66
CA ILE A 247 -1.49 -10.60 -3.36
C ILE A 247 -2.36 -11.83 -3.15
N GLN A 248 -3.09 -11.86 -2.04
CA GLN A 248 -4.21 -12.77 -1.88
C GLN A 248 -5.48 -11.94 -2.03
N TRP A 249 -6.44 -12.40 -2.81
CA TRP A 249 -7.73 -11.73 -2.84
C TRP A 249 -8.41 -11.87 -1.48
N THR A 250 -9.09 -10.81 -1.06
CA THR A 250 -9.89 -10.87 0.16
C THR A 250 -10.94 -11.95 -0.01
N CYS A 251 -11.06 -12.82 0.96
CA CYS A 251 -11.91 -13.99 0.83
C CYS A 251 -12.44 -14.37 2.20
N GLY A 252 -13.74 -14.65 2.26
CA GLY A 252 -14.38 -15.02 3.51
C GLY A 252 -14.24 -13.94 4.59
N ILE A 253 -15.06 -12.90 4.56
CA ILE A 253 -15.01 -11.84 5.57
C ILE A 253 -16.39 -11.50 6.13
N ALA A 254 -16.44 -11.16 7.41
CA ALA A 254 -17.54 -10.44 8.04
C ALA A 254 -17.04 -9.07 8.47
N VAL A 255 -17.68 -8.03 7.96
CA VAL A 255 -17.40 -6.64 8.27
C VAL A 255 -18.54 -6.10 9.13
N LYS A 256 -18.19 -5.40 10.20
CA LYS A 256 -19.12 -4.65 11.04
C LYS A 256 -18.75 -3.18 11.09
N GLY A 257 -19.74 -2.32 10.88
CA GLY A 257 -19.59 -0.88 10.80
C GLY A 257 -19.10 -0.40 9.43
N ASP A 258 -18.93 0.91 9.33
CA ASP A 258 -18.51 1.55 8.08
C ASP A 258 -17.02 1.85 8.08
N PHE A 259 -16.41 1.78 6.89
CA PHE A 259 -15.05 2.25 6.64
C PHE A 259 -15.09 3.41 5.65
N TRP A 260 -14.62 4.58 6.08
CA TRP A 260 -14.66 5.84 5.31
C TRP A 260 -13.29 6.47 5.21
N CYS A 261 -12.97 7.09 4.07
CA CYS A 261 -11.67 7.77 3.88
C CYS A 261 -11.63 9.19 4.46
N ALA A 262 -12.77 9.77 4.83
CA ALA A 262 -12.84 11.12 5.40
C ALA A 262 -12.55 11.19 6.92
N GLY A 263 -11.89 10.19 7.51
CA GLY A 263 -11.51 10.18 8.94
C GLY A 263 -12.68 10.15 9.93
N GLY A 264 -13.86 9.70 9.50
CA GLY A 264 -15.10 9.78 10.26
C GLY A 264 -15.83 8.45 10.34
N GLY A 265 -15.23 7.44 10.99
CA GLY A 265 -15.97 6.25 11.39
C GLY A 265 -17.11 6.66 12.34
N LYS A 266 -18.36 6.62 11.87
CA LYS A 266 -19.52 6.80 12.74
C LYS A 266 -19.79 5.45 13.43
N SER A 267 -19.81 5.49 14.77
CA SER A 267 -20.18 4.40 15.69
C SER A 267 -19.27 3.17 15.76
N GLY A 268 -18.23 3.25 16.60
CA GLY A 268 -17.40 2.11 17.04
C GLY A 268 -16.20 1.83 16.12
N PRO A 269 -15.13 1.19 16.63
CA PRO A 269 -14.06 0.72 15.75
C PRO A 269 -14.66 -0.34 14.83
N PRO A 270 -14.60 -0.15 13.50
CA PRO A 270 -15.08 -1.17 12.60
C PRO A 270 -14.29 -2.47 12.85
N ASN A 271 -14.95 -3.61 12.65
CA ASN A 271 -14.37 -4.91 12.97
C ASN A 271 -14.46 -5.83 11.77
N VAL A 272 -13.34 -6.46 11.44
CA VAL A 272 -13.21 -7.46 10.39
C VAL A 272 -12.94 -8.81 11.03
N THR A 273 -13.79 -9.79 10.75
CA THR A 273 -13.57 -11.18 11.14
C THR A 273 -13.38 -12.04 9.90
N GLN A 274 -12.26 -12.77 9.84
CA GLN A 274 -11.98 -13.73 8.78
C GLN A 274 -12.90 -14.96 8.92
N ILE A 275 -13.39 -15.45 7.80
CA ILE A 275 -14.27 -16.61 7.64
C ILE A 275 -13.52 -17.60 6.76
N PRO A 276 -13.58 -18.91 7.06
CA PRO A 276 -13.00 -19.90 6.18
C PRO A 276 -13.55 -19.79 4.76
N CYS A 277 -12.65 -19.73 3.80
CA CYS A 277 -12.96 -19.78 2.38
C CYS A 277 -11.81 -20.49 1.63
N THR A 278 -12.06 -20.88 0.39
CA THR A 278 -11.01 -21.39 -0.50
C THR A 278 -10.72 -20.30 -1.52
N ALA A 279 -9.86 -19.36 -1.15
CA ALA A 279 -9.45 -18.29 -2.05
C ALA A 279 -8.68 -18.89 -3.24
N ALA A 280 -8.99 -18.43 -4.45
CA ALA A 280 -8.06 -18.57 -5.56
C ALA A 280 -6.90 -17.60 -5.30
N GLU A 281 -5.71 -18.13 -5.02
CA GLU A 281 -4.50 -17.32 -5.02
C GLU A 281 -4.19 -16.95 -6.47
N GLU A 282 -4.29 -15.67 -6.82
CA GLU A 282 -3.55 -15.18 -7.98
C GLU A 282 -2.11 -14.95 -7.54
N GLU A 283 -1.22 -15.84 -7.95
CA GLU A 283 0.21 -15.61 -7.80
C GLU A 283 0.63 -14.45 -8.70
N LEU A 284 0.58 -13.22 -8.18
CA LEU A 284 1.55 -12.23 -8.59
C LEU A 284 2.88 -12.63 -7.97
N THR A 285 3.65 -13.48 -8.66
CA THR A 285 5.01 -13.80 -8.27
C THR A 285 5.85 -12.54 -8.43
N MET A 286 6.13 -11.84 -7.34
CA MET A 286 7.12 -10.77 -7.37
C MET A 286 8.52 -11.34 -7.16
N PHE A 287 9.44 -10.89 -8.01
CA PHE A 287 10.88 -11.15 -8.01
C PHE A 287 11.49 -11.17 -6.61
N THR A 288 12.47 -12.06 -6.39
CA THR A 288 13.46 -11.89 -5.34
C THR A 288 14.23 -10.59 -5.60
N LEU A 289 14.32 -9.72 -4.59
CA LEU A 289 15.40 -8.73 -4.54
C LEU A 289 16.67 -9.49 -4.18
N ASP A 290 17.20 -10.23 -5.16
CA ASP A 290 18.56 -10.71 -5.09
C ASP A 290 19.42 -9.46 -5.24
N ALA A 291 20.05 -9.04 -4.14
CA ALA A 291 21.19 -8.16 -4.24
C ALA A 291 22.26 -8.96 -4.97
N GLU A 292 22.25 -8.90 -6.31
CA GLU A 292 23.35 -9.41 -7.10
C GLU A 292 24.59 -8.70 -6.59
N THR A 293 25.43 -9.47 -5.92
CA THR A 293 26.77 -9.07 -5.54
C THR A 293 27.51 -8.96 -6.86
N GLU A 294 27.54 -7.77 -7.45
CA GLU A 294 28.46 -7.51 -8.57
C GLU A 294 29.86 -7.89 -8.09
N GLY A 295 30.45 -8.85 -8.80
CA GLY A 295 31.75 -9.42 -8.48
C GLY A 295 32.83 -8.34 -8.41
N GLN A 296 33.67 -8.52 -7.38
CA GLN A 296 35.04 -8.01 -7.18
C GLN A 296 35.67 -7.18 -8.30
#